data_AF-A0A1V6I4T4-F1
#
_entry.id   AF-A0A1V6I4T4-F1
#
_cell.length_a   1.000
_cell.length_b   1.000
_cell.length_c   1.000
_cell.angle_alpha   90.00
_cell.angle_beta   90.00
_cell.angle_gamma   90.00
#
_symmetry.space_group_name_H-M   'P 1'
#
loop_
_entity.id
_entity.type
_entity.pdbx_description
1 polymer ?
#
loop_
_entity_poly.entity_id
_entity_poly.type
_entity_poly.pdbx_seq_one_letter_code
_entity_poly.pdbx_strand_id
1 'polypeptide(L)'
;MKSKILVLLSLIVFAFLAEAQEVSNGVMYLKELRKPTYRKIINIPEVDGYQVLKCDFHTHTVFSDGYVWPTIRAQEAWEEGLDAIALTEHIEYHPYKNYVEVNHNRSHELIEDVSKRNNVILIKGTEITRKTPPGHFNAIFIGDASSYIEDNASE
;
A
#
# COMPACT_ATOMS: atom_id res chain seq x y z
N MET A 1 49.29 31.94 -26.43
CA MET A 1 48.69 31.71 -25.09
C MET A 1 47.21 31.36 -25.16
N LYS A 2 46.35 32.16 -25.82
CA LYS A 2 44.89 31.92 -25.87
C LYS A 2 44.46 30.52 -26.36
N SER A 3 45.09 30.01 -27.42
CA SER A 3 44.81 28.66 -27.95
C SER A 3 45.16 27.53 -26.96
N LYS A 4 46.27 27.65 -26.21
CA LYS A 4 46.67 26.66 -25.19
C LYS A 4 45.69 26.63 -24.01
N ILE A 5 45.17 27.80 -23.62
CA ILE A 5 44.17 27.93 -22.56
C ILE A 5 42.83 27.31 -22.98
N LEU A 6 42.42 27.50 -24.24
CA LEU A 6 41.20 26.92 -24.77
C LEU A 6 41.26 25.38 -24.81
N VAL A 7 42.40 24.81 -25.22
CA VAL A 7 42.62 23.36 -25.23
C VAL A 7 42.61 22.78 -23.81
N LEU A 8 43.19 23.49 -22.84
CA LEU A 8 43.18 23.07 -21.45
C LEU A 8 41.76 23.10 -20.86
N LEU A 9 40.99 24.15 -21.15
CA LEU A 9 39.58 24.25 -20.74
C LEU A 9 38.74 23.13 -21.37
N SER A 10 38.93 22.82 -22.66
CA SER A 10 38.19 21.73 -23.31
C SER A 10 38.53 20.38 -22.70
N LEU A 11 39.79 20.13 -22.33
CA LEU A 11 40.20 18.90 -21.65
C LEU A 11 39.61 18.78 -20.25
N ILE A 12 39.55 19.88 -19.50
CA ILE A 12 38.93 19.92 -18.18
C ILE A 12 37.43 19.63 -18.28
N VAL A 13 36.72 20.31 -19.20
CA VAL A 13 35.28 20.07 -19.43
C VAL A 13 35.02 18.62 -19.83
N PHE A 14 35.86 18.04 -20.70
CA PHE A 14 35.73 16.65 -21.11
C PHE A 14 35.93 15.67 -19.94
N ALA A 15 36.90 15.91 -19.06
CA ALA A 15 37.12 15.09 -17.88
C ALA A 15 35.90 15.12 -16.93
N PHE A 16 35.31 16.31 -16.71
CA PHE A 16 34.08 16.43 -15.92
C PHE A 16 32.88 15.69 -16.54
N LEU A 17 32.75 15.71 -17.88
CA LEU A 17 31.67 14.99 -18.57
C LEU A 17 31.85 13.45 -18.54
N ALA A 18 33.09 12.97 -18.56
CA ALA A 18 33.40 11.53 -18.43
C ALA A 18 33.10 11.00 -17.01
N GLU A 19 33.41 11.79 -15.97
CA GLU A 19 33.09 11.47 -14.57
C GLU A 19 31.59 11.58 -14.25
N ALA A 20 30.83 12.37 -15.01
CA ALA A 20 29.38 12.54 -14.82
C ALA A 20 28.55 11.29 -15.21
N GLN A 21 29.14 10.35 -15.96
CA GLN A 21 28.51 9.07 -16.25
C GLN A 21 28.81 8.10 -15.09
N GLU A 22 28.02 8.15 -14.00
CA GLU A 22 28.07 7.14 -12.93
C GLU A 22 27.67 5.76 -13.48
N VAL A 23 28.63 5.03 -14.03
CA VAL A 23 28.52 3.63 -14.40
C VAL A 23 29.19 2.81 -13.30
N SER A 24 28.40 2.32 -12.34
CA SER A 24 28.89 1.44 -11.28
C SER A 24 28.69 -0.02 -11.71
N ASN A 25 29.77 -0.80 -11.77
CA ASN A 25 29.77 -2.20 -12.22
C ASN A 25 29.09 -2.45 -13.58
N GLY A 26 29.24 -1.52 -14.53
CA GLY A 26 28.65 -1.65 -15.87
C GLY A 26 27.15 -1.34 -15.95
N VAL A 27 26.55 -0.87 -14.85
CA VAL A 27 25.14 -0.46 -14.79
C VAL A 27 25.05 1.05 -14.69
N MET A 28 24.31 1.66 -15.62
CA MET A 28 23.96 3.07 -15.60
C MET A 28 22.68 3.26 -14.77
N TYR A 29 22.78 3.98 -13.66
CA TYR A 29 21.63 4.27 -12.80
C TYR A 29 20.92 5.53 -13.26
N LEU A 30 19.75 5.38 -13.89
CA LEU A 30 18.88 6.49 -14.27
C LEU A 30 18.10 6.99 -13.05
N LYS A 31 18.60 8.04 -12.39
CA LYS A 31 17.98 8.63 -11.18
C LYS A 31 16.58 9.17 -11.48
N GLU A 32 16.32 9.56 -12.73
CA GLU A 32 15.05 10.06 -13.24
C GLU A 32 13.92 9.02 -13.22
N LEU A 33 14.26 7.72 -13.26
CA LEU A 33 13.29 6.63 -13.21
C LEU A 33 13.01 6.15 -11.78
N ARG A 34 13.64 6.75 -10.76
CA ARG A 34 13.42 6.36 -9.38
C ARG A 34 12.04 6.84 -8.93
N LYS A 35 11.18 5.94 -8.44
CA LYS A 35 9.96 6.28 -7.70
C LYS A 35 10.29 6.32 -6.19
N PRO A 36 10.66 7.48 -5.61
CA PRO A 36 10.89 7.55 -4.18
C PRO A 36 9.60 7.26 -3.42
N THR A 37 9.67 6.41 -2.40
CA THR A 37 8.59 6.21 -1.45
C THR A 37 8.69 7.26 -0.36
N TYR A 38 7.59 7.94 -0.05
CA TYR A 38 7.50 8.92 1.02
C TYR A 38 6.12 8.86 1.65
N ARG A 39 6.06 9.17 2.94
CA ARG A 39 4.80 9.32 3.66
C ARG A 39 4.31 10.75 3.58
N LYS A 40 3.10 10.94 3.07
CA LYS A 40 2.37 12.19 3.14
C LYS A 40 2.03 12.49 4.60
N ILE A 41 2.34 13.70 5.04
CA ILE A 41 2.02 14.16 6.39
C ILE A 41 0.73 14.97 6.31
N ILE A 42 -0.34 14.44 6.92
CA ILE A 42 -1.63 15.12 7.03
C ILE A 42 -1.76 15.62 8.47
N ASN A 43 -1.73 16.94 8.65
CA ASN A 43 -1.89 17.58 9.95
C ASN A 43 -3.35 18.02 10.12
N ILE A 44 -4.07 17.35 11.01
CA ILE A 44 -5.40 17.76 11.45
C ILE A 44 -5.26 18.18 12.92
N PRO A 45 -5.76 19.36 13.32
CA PRO A 45 -5.67 19.79 14.70
C PRO A 45 -6.43 18.85 15.63
N GLU A 46 -6.02 18.80 16.89
CA GLU A 46 -6.77 18.14 17.94
C GLU A 46 -8.15 18.79 18.10
N VAL A 47 -9.16 17.96 18.41
CA VAL A 47 -10.54 18.41 18.61
C VAL A 47 -10.95 17.98 20.02
N ASP A 48 -11.36 18.94 20.86
CA ASP A 48 -11.83 18.68 22.23
C ASP A 48 -10.87 17.84 23.10
N GLY A 49 -9.55 17.98 22.88
CA GLY A 49 -8.52 17.20 23.58
C GLY A 49 -8.28 15.80 23.03
N TYR A 50 -8.88 15.46 21.89
CA TYR A 50 -8.68 14.20 21.17
C TYR A 50 -7.75 14.37 19.96
N GLN A 51 -6.87 13.39 19.77
CA GLN A 51 -6.07 13.25 18.57
C GLN A 51 -6.94 12.72 17.42
N VAL A 52 -6.91 13.40 16.27
CA VAL A 52 -7.62 12.95 15.07
C VAL A 52 -6.77 11.93 14.31
N LEU A 53 -7.32 10.74 14.08
CA LEU A 53 -6.71 9.70 13.26
C LEU A 53 -7.39 9.63 11.89
N LYS A 54 -6.60 9.45 10.83
CA LYS A 54 -7.09 9.24 9.47
C LYS A 54 -7.15 7.75 9.21
N CYS A 55 -8.31 7.24 8.84
CA CYS A 55 -8.51 5.80 8.74
C CYS A 55 -9.29 5.44 7.47
N ASP A 56 -9.03 4.24 6.97
CA ASP A 56 -9.86 3.59 5.96
C ASP A 56 -10.33 2.23 6.46
N PHE A 57 -11.63 2.11 6.73
CA PHE A 57 -12.22 0.91 7.33
C PHE A 57 -12.90 -0.01 6.32
N HIS A 58 -12.72 0.23 5.02
CA HIS A 58 -13.33 -0.59 3.98
C HIS A 58 -12.44 -0.69 2.76
N THR A 59 -11.63 -1.75 2.69
CA THR A 59 -10.78 -2.02 1.54
C THR A 59 -10.76 -3.49 1.17
N HIS A 60 -10.58 -3.74 -0.12
CA HIS A 60 -10.54 -5.08 -0.72
C HIS A 60 -9.23 -5.36 -1.43
N THR A 61 -8.89 -6.64 -1.52
CA THR A 61 -7.71 -7.17 -2.21
C THR A 61 -8.11 -8.33 -3.12
N VAL A 62 -7.14 -8.92 -3.83
CA VAL A 62 -7.39 -10.13 -4.65
C VAL A 62 -7.88 -11.34 -3.86
N PHE A 63 -7.88 -11.29 -2.52
CA PHE A 63 -8.47 -12.33 -1.68
C PHE A 63 -10.00 -12.31 -1.70
N SER A 64 -10.65 -11.24 -2.18
CA SER A 64 -12.07 -11.23 -2.52
C SER A 64 -12.27 -10.74 -3.95
N ASP A 65 -12.62 -9.47 -4.15
CA ASP A 65 -12.92 -8.87 -5.45
C ASP A 65 -12.06 -7.63 -5.79
N GLY A 66 -11.11 -7.28 -4.92
CA GLY A 66 -10.15 -6.22 -5.16
C GLY A 66 -9.08 -6.62 -6.18
N TYR A 67 -8.39 -5.62 -6.74
CA TYR A 67 -7.44 -5.83 -7.85
C TYR A 67 -5.97 -5.87 -7.44
N VAL A 68 -5.65 -5.70 -6.16
CA VAL A 68 -4.27 -5.56 -5.67
C VAL A 68 -3.92 -6.59 -4.60
N TRP A 69 -2.65 -6.93 -4.49
CA TRP A 69 -2.16 -7.75 -3.38
C TRP A 69 -2.28 -6.97 -2.05
N PRO A 70 -2.52 -7.62 -0.90
CA PRO A 70 -2.70 -6.94 0.39
C PRO A 70 -1.59 -5.94 0.75
N THR A 71 -0.34 -6.23 0.40
CA THR A 71 0.80 -5.34 0.69
C THR A 71 0.69 -3.98 0.00
N ILE A 72 -0.04 -3.90 -1.12
CA ILE A 72 -0.31 -2.63 -1.80
C ILE A 72 -1.22 -1.75 -0.95
N ARG A 73 -2.24 -2.31 -0.29
CA ARG A 73 -3.08 -1.54 0.66
C ARG A 73 -2.27 -1.02 1.84
N ALA A 74 -1.36 -1.82 2.37
CA ALA A 74 -0.45 -1.38 3.42
C ALA A 74 0.51 -0.26 2.94
N GLN A 75 0.98 -0.33 1.70
CA GLN A 75 1.79 0.71 1.08
C GLN A 75 0.99 2.00 0.89
N GLU A 76 -0.19 1.93 0.29
CA GLU A 76 -1.10 3.06 0.05
C GLU A 76 -1.44 3.77 1.37
N ALA A 77 -1.81 3.00 2.40
CA ALA A 77 -2.08 3.54 3.73
C ALA A 77 -0.89 4.29 4.31
N TRP A 78 0.32 3.76 4.12
CA TRP A 78 1.52 4.41 4.62
C TRP A 78 1.87 5.67 3.81
N GLU A 79 1.86 5.59 2.48
CA GLU A 79 2.22 6.67 1.56
C GLU A 79 1.21 7.83 1.64
N GLU A 80 -0.08 7.56 1.77
CA GLU A 80 -1.13 8.59 1.89
C GLU A 80 -1.28 9.15 3.30
N GLY A 81 -0.53 8.63 4.28
CA GLY A 81 -0.50 9.17 5.63
C GLY A 81 -1.65 8.72 6.53
N LEU A 82 -2.30 7.59 6.23
CA LEU A 82 -3.31 6.98 7.11
C LEU A 82 -2.67 6.41 8.38
N ASP A 83 -3.42 6.46 9.48
CA ASP A 83 -3.01 5.97 10.79
C ASP A 83 -3.58 4.59 11.09
N ALA A 84 -4.72 4.21 10.49
CA ALA A 84 -5.31 2.90 10.61
C ALA A 84 -5.98 2.42 9.32
N ILE A 85 -5.96 1.11 9.09
CA ILE A 85 -6.71 0.47 8.00
C ILE A 85 -7.38 -0.83 8.44
N ALA A 86 -8.46 -1.19 7.74
CA ALA A 86 -9.03 -2.54 7.78
C ALA A 86 -9.09 -3.12 6.36
N LEU A 87 -8.57 -4.33 6.19
CA LEU A 87 -8.88 -5.16 5.02
C LEU A 87 -10.17 -5.91 5.35
N THR A 88 -11.24 -5.64 4.60
CA THR A 88 -12.58 -6.13 4.89
C THR A 88 -13.07 -6.98 3.74
N GLU A 89 -12.32 -8.02 3.41
CA GLU A 89 -12.67 -8.94 2.32
C GLU A 89 -14.08 -9.48 2.50
N HIS A 90 -14.78 -9.68 1.38
CA HIS A 90 -16.10 -10.31 1.35
C HIS A 90 -16.07 -11.72 1.97
N ILE A 91 -17.06 -12.08 2.79
CA ILE A 91 -17.25 -13.47 3.24
C ILE A 91 -17.78 -14.37 2.12
N GLU A 92 -18.70 -13.87 1.30
CA GLU A 92 -19.47 -14.70 0.39
C GLU A 92 -19.04 -14.61 -1.07
N TYR A 93 -18.27 -13.57 -1.42
CA TYR A 93 -17.98 -13.23 -2.80
C TYR A 93 -16.48 -13.28 -3.12
N HIS A 94 -16.08 -14.32 -3.86
CA HIS A 94 -14.69 -14.63 -4.19
C HIS A 94 -14.52 -14.93 -5.68
N PRO A 95 -14.56 -13.91 -6.57
CA PRO A 95 -14.43 -14.10 -8.02
C PRO A 95 -13.09 -14.72 -8.44
N TYR A 96 -12.03 -14.53 -7.67
CA TYR A 96 -10.68 -15.04 -7.97
C TYR A 96 -10.38 -16.42 -7.38
N LYS A 97 -11.36 -17.13 -6.81
CA LYS A 97 -11.17 -18.42 -6.12
C LYS A 97 -10.51 -19.54 -6.93
N ASN A 98 -10.51 -19.42 -8.26
CA ASN A 98 -9.83 -20.37 -9.15
C ASN A 98 -8.30 -20.16 -9.19
N TYR A 99 -7.81 -19.02 -8.69
CA TYR A 99 -6.41 -18.59 -8.76
C TYR A 99 -5.85 -18.20 -7.38
N VAL A 100 -6.70 -17.78 -6.46
CA VAL A 100 -6.37 -17.38 -5.09
C VAL A 100 -7.21 -18.23 -4.14
N GLU A 101 -6.58 -18.93 -3.21
CA GLU A 101 -7.28 -19.74 -2.21
C GLU A 101 -8.17 -18.86 -1.31
N VAL A 102 -9.42 -19.29 -1.11
CA VAL A 102 -10.37 -18.60 -0.23
C VAL A 102 -9.92 -18.80 1.20
N ASN A 103 -9.46 -17.72 1.83
CA ASN A 103 -9.10 -17.68 3.24
C ASN A 103 -9.40 -16.28 3.78
N HIS A 104 -10.47 -16.19 4.56
CA HIS A 104 -11.03 -14.94 5.12
C HIS A 104 -10.08 -14.21 6.06
N ASN A 105 -9.00 -14.87 6.51
CA ASN A 105 -8.02 -14.28 7.39
C ASN A 105 -6.72 -13.86 6.70
N ARG A 106 -6.46 -14.40 5.51
CA ARG A 106 -5.11 -14.40 4.93
C ARG A 106 -4.62 -13.03 4.53
N SER A 107 -5.49 -12.18 3.98
CA SER A 107 -5.09 -10.85 3.55
C SER A 107 -4.57 -10.01 4.73
N HIS A 108 -5.21 -10.11 5.89
CA HIS A 108 -4.78 -9.46 7.13
C HIS A 108 -3.41 -9.98 7.60
N GLU A 109 -3.26 -11.30 7.73
CA GLU A 109 -2.02 -11.94 8.20
C GLU A 109 -0.80 -11.53 7.35
N LEU A 110 -0.99 -11.44 6.02
CA LEU A 110 0.06 -11.09 5.07
C LEU A 110 0.64 -9.69 5.28
N ILE A 111 -0.08 -8.78 5.94
CA ILE A 111 0.38 -7.41 6.14
C ILE A 111 0.63 -7.01 7.59
N GLU A 112 0.48 -7.92 8.56
CA GLU A 112 0.73 -7.60 9.97
C GLU A 112 2.12 -7.00 10.21
N ASP A 113 3.16 -7.65 9.69
CA ASP A 113 4.54 -7.24 9.93
C ASP A 113 4.89 -5.93 9.22
N VAL A 114 4.33 -5.68 8.03
CA VAL A 114 4.58 -4.40 7.34
C VAL A 114 3.80 -3.26 8.01
N SER A 115 2.57 -3.48 8.45
CA SER A 115 1.77 -2.49 9.18
C SER A 115 2.42 -2.13 10.51
N LYS A 116 2.91 -3.13 11.28
CA LYS A 116 3.68 -2.92 12.51
C LYS A 116 4.94 -2.09 12.26
N ARG A 117 5.73 -2.44 11.25
CA ARG A 117 6.96 -1.68 10.88
C ARG A 117 6.66 -0.25 10.44
N ASN A 118 5.54 -0.05 9.74
CA ASN A 118 5.13 1.25 9.23
C ASN A 118 4.37 2.10 10.25
N ASN A 119 4.15 1.57 11.46
CA ASN A 119 3.35 2.21 12.51
C ASN A 119 1.94 2.62 12.02
N VAL A 120 1.31 1.73 11.26
CA VAL A 120 -0.10 1.83 10.83
C VAL A 120 -0.90 0.79 11.59
N ILE A 121 -1.98 1.20 12.23
CA ILE A 121 -2.87 0.31 12.98
C ILE A 121 -3.61 -0.58 11.98
N LEU A 122 -3.40 -1.89 12.07
CA LEU A 122 -4.11 -2.86 11.25
C LEU A 122 -5.26 -3.45 12.05
N ILE A 123 -6.49 -3.19 11.61
CA ILE A 123 -7.71 -3.69 12.24
C ILE A 123 -8.16 -4.94 11.48
N LYS A 124 -8.48 -6.00 12.22
CA LYS A 124 -9.09 -7.20 11.65
C LYS A 124 -10.54 -6.93 11.30
N GLY A 125 -10.95 -7.24 10.08
CA GLY A 125 -12.34 -7.09 9.65
C GLY A 125 -12.69 -7.96 8.45
N THR A 126 -13.96 -7.88 8.06
CA THR A 126 -14.56 -8.56 6.91
C THR A 126 -15.83 -7.83 6.49
N GLU A 127 -16.26 -7.99 5.24
CA GLU A 127 -17.55 -7.51 4.75
C GLU A 127 -18.52 -8.68 4.59
N ILE A 128 -19.67 -8.57 5.27
CA ILE A 128 -20.82 -9.45 5.10
C ILE A 128 -21.67 -8.90 3.96
N THR A 129 -21.80 -9.65 2.87
CA THR A 129 -22.33 -9.18 1.60
C THR A 129 -23.57 -9.97 1.19
N ARG A 130 -24.73 -9.43 1.55
CA ARG A 130 -26.04 -10.03 1.26
C ARG A 130 -26.81 -9.23 0.22
N LYS A 131 -27.82 -9.89 -0.36
CA LYS A 131 -28.89 -9.18 -1.07
C LYS A 131 -29.57 -8.20 -0.12
N THR A 132 -30.11 -7.12 -0.67
CA THR A 132 -30.89 -6.16 0.11
C THR A 132 -32.34 -6.67 0.24
N PRO A 133 -32.92 -6.71 1.46
CA PRO A 133 -32.32 -6.44 2.78
C PRO A 133 -31.55 -7.66 3.37
N PRO A 134 -30.55 -7.46 4.27
CA PRO A 134 -30.17 -6.17 4.86
C PRO A 134 -29.11 -5.40 4.04
N GLY A 135 -28.50 -6.02 3.03
CA GLY A 135 -27.42 -5.41 2.24
C GLY A 135 -26.03 -5.76 2.76
N HIS A 136 -25.12 -4.80 2.76
CA HIS A 136 -23.70 -5.01 3.03
C HIS A 136 -23.30 -4.35 4.35
N PHE A 137 -22.53 -5.07 5.18
CA PHE A 137 -22.07 -4.57 6.48
C PHE A 137 -20.63 -5.02 6.74
N ASN A 138 -19.81 -4.10 7.24
CA ASN A 138 -18.46 -4.44 7.69
C ASN A 138 -18.50 -4.80 9.18
N ALA A 139 -17.85 -5.91 9.51
CA ALA A 139 -17.50 -6.26 10.88
C ALA A 139 -16.01 -6.02 11.07
N ILE A 140 -15.63 -5.09 11.96
CA ILE A 140 -14.24 -4.76 12.31
C ILE A 140 -13.99 -5.04 13.80
N PHE A 141 -12.71 -5.15 14.20
CA PHE A 141 -12.28 -5.62 15.52
C PHE A 141 -12.75 -7.05 15.84
N ILE A 142 -12.85 -7.88 14.80
CA ILE A 142 -13.24 -9.29 14.92
C ILE A 142 -12.02 -10.16 15.27
N GLY A 143 -12.26 -11.36 15.81
CA GLY A 143 -11.20 -12.36 16.03
C GLY A 143 -10.89 -13.17 14.76
N ASP A 144 -11.87 -13.94 14.32
CA ASP A 144 -11.76 -14.87 13.18
C ASP A 144 -12.87 -14.60 12.16
N ALA A 145 -12.50 -14.24 10.94
CA ALA A 145 -13.44 -13.98 9.84
C ALA A 145 -14.09 -15.27 9.31
N SER A 146 -13.47 -16.43 9.52
CA SER A 146 -14.05 -17.73 9.10
C SER A 146 -15.26 -18.14 9.96
N SER A 147 -15.57 -17.42 11.04
CA SER A 147 -16.74 -17.68 11.88
C SER A 147 -18.06 -17.18 11.28
N TYR A 148 -18.00 -16.38 10.21
CA TYR A 148 -19.17 -15.83 9.53
C TYR A 148 -19.72 -16.80 8.47
N ILE A 149 -21.02 -16.70 8.19
CA ILE A 149 -21.74 -17.61 7.29
C ILE A 149 -21.45 -17.25 5.83
N GLU A 150 -20.94 -18.19 5.02
CA GLU A 150 -20.69 -17.98 3.59
C GLU A 150 -21.94 -18.10 2.70
N ASP A 151 -22.99 -18.78 3.18
CA ASP A 151 -24.17 -19.06 2.38
C ASP A 151 -24.96 -17.78 2.09
N ASN A 152 -25.05 -17.42 0.81
CA ASN A 152 -25.75 -16.26 0.30
C ASN A 152 -27.23 -16.52 -0.07
N ALA A 153 -27.77 -17.67 0.32
CA ALA A 153 -29.21 -17.90 0.27
C ALA A 153 -29.94 -16.81 1.07
N SER A 154 -30.89 -16.15 0.41
CA SER A 154 -31.77 -15.18 1.05
C SER A 154 -32.62 -15.89 2.09
N GLU A 155 -32.47 -15.55 3.37
CA GLU A 155 -33.60 -15.62 4.30
C GLU A 155 -34.60 -14.49 3.98
#